data_AF-L1LC44-F1
#
_entry.id   AF-L1LC44-F1
#
_cell.length_a   1.000
_cell.length_b   1.000
_cell.length_c   1.000
_cell.angle_alpha   90.00
_cell.angle_beta   90.00
_cell.angle_gamma   90.00
#
_symmetry.space_group_name_H-M   'P 1'
#
loop_
_entity.id
_entity.type
_entity.pdbx_description
1 polymer ?
#
loop_
_entity_poly.entity_id
_entity_poly.type
_entity_poly.pdbx_seq_one_letter_code
_entity_poly.pdbx_strand_id
1 'polypeptide(L)'
;MFRLKRCIIWVLGRFICVNHVAVIMDGNRRYAKSKAIKVSGGHAQGFYKLLQMVEICSLFGVSALTVYAFSLLNFRRSKEEICDLINLSIDVLSQNGQLRDFCKDVNCRIRFCGDFSFVGDDIKKMLKDVELKTSQYTGMTLNICLSYGARNEIANALKGKSENFCENLSTSPFGPPEILIRTSGVTRLSDFLIYQASLHLDLFLHG
;
A
#
# COMPACT_ATOMS: atom_id res chain seq x y z
N MET A 1 -15.54 -22.14 10.24
CA MET A 1 -15.93 -20.78 9.81
C MET A 1 -14.98 -20.14 8.77
N PHE A 2 -13.65 -20.27 8.91
CA PHE A 2 -12.66 -19.69 7.98
C PHE A 2 -12.74 -20.20 6.53
N ARG A 3 -12.93 -21.52 6.33
CA ARG A 3 -13.09 -22.12 4.98
C ARG A 3 -14.30 -21.60 4.22
N LEU A 4 -15.44 -21.45 4.90
CA LEU A 4 -16.68 -20.96 4.27
C LEU A 4 -16.54 -19.51 3.79
N LYS A 5 -15.91 -18.63 4.59
CA LYS A 5 -15.65 -17.24 4.19
C LYS A 5 -14.75 -17.16 2.95
N ARG A 6 -13.68 -17.96 2.90
CA ARG A 6 -12.78 -18.02 1.72
C ARG A 6 -13.52 -18.52 0.49
N CYS A 7 -14.38 -19.54 0.62
CA CYS A 7 -15.22 -20.01 -0.48
C CYS A 7 -16.19 -18.93 -0.97
N ILE A 8 -16.86 -18.21 -0.07
CA ILE A 8 -17.79 -17.12 -0.46
C ILE A 8 -17.04 -16.02 -1.20
N ILE A 9 -15.91 -15.55 -0.66
CA ILE A 9 -15.07 -14.52 -1.28
C ILE A 9 -14.65 -14.95 -2.70
N TRP A 10 -14.17 -16.19 -2.82
CA TRP A 10 -13.71 -16.71 -4.10
C TRP A 10 -14.85 -16.86 -5.13
N VAL A 11 -16.05 -17.28 -4.69
CA VAL A 11 -17.22 -17.35 -5.57
C VAL A 11 -17.66 -15.94 -6.00
N LEU A 12 -17.76 -14.99 -5.07
CA LEU A 12 -18.17 -13.61 -5.36
C LEU A 12 -17.16 -12.90 -6.27
N GLY A 13 -15.86 -13.15 -6.11
CA GLY A 13 -14.81 -12.57 -6.95
C GLY A 13 -14.91 -12.93 -8.43
N ARG A 14 -15.62 -14.02 -8.78
CA ARG A 14 -15.90 -14.35 -10.18
C ARG A 14 -16.98 -13.48 -10.83
N PHE A 15 -17.75 -12.76 -10.01
CA PHE A 15 -18.84 -11.89 -10.47
C PHE A 15 -18.53 -10.40 -10.28
N ILE A 16 -17.48 -10.06 -9.52
CA ILE A 16 -17.04 -8.68 -9.28
C ILE A 16 -15.70 -8.49 -9.97
N CYS A 17 -15.67 -7.67 -11.03
CA CYS A 17 -14.44 -7.36 -11.76
C CYS A 17 -13.87 -6.03 -11.23
N VAL A 18 -13.08 -6.11 -10.16
CA VAL A 18 -12.28 -4.98 -9.66
C VAL A 18 -10.81 -5.36 -9.79
N ASN A 19 -10.10 -4.65 -10.64
CA ASN A 19 -8.69 -4.87 -10.95
C ASN A 19 -7.77 -4.10 -10.01
N HIS A 20 -8.17 -2.91 -9.57
CA HIS A 20 -7.28 -2.06 -8.77
C HIS A 20 -8.01 -1.40 -7.59
N VAL A 21 -7.55 -1.70 -6.38
CA VAL A 21 -8.03 -1.12 -5.12
C VAL A 21 -6.94 -0.24 -4.50
N ALA A 22 -7.31 0.93 -4.01
CA ALA A 22 -6.46 1.83 -3.25
C ALA A 22 -6.94 1.96 -1.79
N VAL A 23 -6.02 2.00 -0.83
CA VAL A 23 -6.38 2.08 0.60
C VAL A 23 -5.53 3.10 1.34
N ILE A 24 -6.19 4.05 2.01
CA ILE A 24 -5.60 4.94 3.01
C ILE A 24 -5.82 4.32 4.40
N MET A 25 -4.77 3.67 4.93
CA MET A 25 -4.78 3.04 6.24
C MET A 25 -4.54 4.08 7.35
N ASP A 26 -5.58 4.80 7.73
CA ASP A 26 -5.56 5.80 8.80
C ASP A 26 -6.10 5.22 10.13
N GLY A 27 -5.71 5.80 11.26
CA GLY A 27 -6.22 5.45 12.58
C GLY A 27 -5.26 4.68 13.50
N ASN A 28 -4.09 4.24 13.03
CA ASN A 28 -3.15 3.42 13.84
C ASN A 28 -2.74 4.07 15.17
N ARG A 29 -2.46 5.39 15.19
CA ARG A 29 -2.14 6.12 16.42
C ARG A 29 -3.35 6.26 17.36
N ARG A 30 -4.53 6.48 16.80
CA ARG A 30 -5.79 6.55 17.57
C ARG A 30 -6.10 5.19 18.21
N TYR A 31 -5.89 4.10 17.48
CA TYR A 31 -5.99 2.74 17.97
C TYR A 31 -4.97 2.46 19.09
N ALA A 32 -3.71 2.86 18.93
CA ALA A 32 -2.70 2.69 19.97
C ALA A 32 -3.11 3.41 21.27
N LYS A 33 -3.60 4.65 21.15
CA LYS A 33 -4.10 5.44 22.29
C LYS A 33 -5.32 4.80 22.96
N SER A 34 -6.29 4.30 22.19
CA SER A 34 -7.50 3.68 22.74
C SER A 34 -7.23 2.33 23.43
N LYS A 35 -6.13 1.67 23.06
CA LYS A 35 -5.66 0.42 23.68
C LYS A 35 -4.56 0.62 24.72
N ALA A 36 -4.17 1.86 25.02
CA ALA A 36 -3.09 2.19 25.94
C ALA A 36 -1.75 1.47 25.61
N ILE A 37 -1.47 1.26 24.33
CA ILE A 37 -0.22 0.65 23.84
C ILE A 37 0.68 1.71 23.18
N LYS A 38 1.95 1.38 23.00
CA LYS A 38 2.90 2.21 22.24
C LYS A 38 2.43 2.39 20.79
N VAL A 39 2.79 3.52 20.19
CA VAL A 39 2.47 3.85 18.78
C VAL A 39 2.98 2.77 17.82
N SER A 40 4.18 2.23 18.05
CA SER A 40 4.74 1.10 17.30
C SER A 40 3.82 -0.13 17.32
N GLY A 41 3.19 -0.43 18.46
CA GLY A 41 2.20 -1.50 18.57
C GLY A 41 0.94 -1.25 17.73
N GLY A 42 0.49 0.00 17.61
CA GLY A 42 -0.60 0.36 16.69
C GLY A 42 -0.21 0.18 15.21
N HIS A 43 1.02 0.52 14.85
CA HIS A 43 1.55 0.29 13.51
C HIS A 43 1.68 -1.20 13.18
N ALA A 44 2.12 -2.03 14.12
CA ALA A 44 2.16 -3.48 13.96
C ALA A 44 0.76 -4.06 13.69
N GLN A 45 -0.26 -3.60 14.40
CA GLN A 45 -1.65 -4.03 14.15
C GLN A 45 -2.16 -3.58 12.78
N GLY A 46 -1.86 -2.35 12.35
CA GLY A 46 -2.15 -1.88 11.00
C GLY A 46 -1.48 -2.75 9.92
N PHE A 47 -0.25 -3.19 10.16
CA PHE A 47 0.45 -4.10 9.27
C PHE A 47 -0.21 -5.49 9.18
N TYR A 48 -0.62 -6.10 10.30
CA TYR A 48 -1.38 -7.36 10.23
C TYR A 48 -2.69 -7.23 9.46
N LYS A 49 -3.34 -6.06 9.54
CA LYS A 49 -4.54 -5.76 8.73
C LYS A 49 -4.23 -5.61 7.25
N LEU A 50 -3.09 -5.04 6.89
CA LEU A 50 -2.62 -5.01 5.52
C LEU A 50 -2.47 -6.43 4.95
N LEU A 51 -1.84 -7.35 5.69
CA LEU A 51 -1.71 -8.73 5.24
C LEU A 51 -3.07 -9.39 5.00
N GLN A 52 -4.03 -9.19 5.91
CA GLN A 52 -5.40 -9.69 5.72
C GLN A 52 -6.06 -9.09 4.46
N MET A 53 -5.86 -7.80 4.19
CA MET A 53 -6.37 -7.17 2.96
C MET A 53 -5.73 -7.75 1.72
N VAL A 54 -4.40 -7.96 1.73
CA VAL A 54 -3.67 -8.55 0.60
C VAL A 54 -4.20 -9.96 0.29
N GLU A 55 -4.43 -10.79 1.32
CA GLU A 55 -4.99 -12.13 1.16
C GLU A 55 -6.40 -12.06 0.56
N ILE A 56 -7.25 -11.16 1.07
CA ILE A 56 -8.63 -10.99 0.59
C ILE A 56 -8.63 -10.52 -0.88
N CYS A 57 -7.86 -9.48 -1.21
CA CYS A 57 -7.76 -8.95 -2.57
C CYS A 57 -7.23 -10.02 -3.56
N SER A 58 -6.22 -10.79 -3.15
CA SER A 58 -5.72 -11.92 -3.94
C SER A 58 -6.80 -12.98 -4.19
N LEU A 59 -7.59 -13.34 -3.16
CA LEU A 59 -8.71 -14.28 -3.31
C LEU A 59 -9.85 -13.77 -4.18
N PHE A 60 -10.05 -12.45 -4.24
CA PHE A 60 -11.02 -11.79 -5.12
C PHE A 60 -10.51 -11.66 -6.57
N GLY A 61 -9.24 -11.96 -6.85
CA GLY A 61 -8.64 -11.80 -8.18
C GLY A 61 -8.28 -10.35 -8.52
N VAL A 62 -8.13 -9.49 -7.50
CA VAL A 62 -7.66 -8.11 -7.71
C VAL A 62 -6.23 -8.14 -8.23
N SER A 63 -5.95 -7.40 -9.30
CA SER A 63 -4.63 -7.34 -9.93
C SER A 63 -3.66 -6.44 -9.16
N ALA A 64 -4.17 -5.37 -8.55
CA ALA A 64 -3.35 -4.42 -7.79
C ALA A 64 -4.03 -3.90 -6.52
N LEU A 65 -3.25 -3.86 -5.44
CA LEU A 65 -3.61 -3.18 -4.19
C LEU A 65 -2.60 -2.07 -3.94
N THR A 66 -3.03 -0.81 -3.94
CA THR A 66 -2.17 0.35 -3.67
C THR A 66 -2.45 0.92 -2.30
N VAL A 67 -1.46 0.92 -1.41
CA VAL A 67 -1.66 1.34 -0.01
C VAL A 67 -0.87 2.58 0.33
N TYR A 68 -1.52 3.52 1.01
CA TYR A 68 -0.87 4.71 1.53
C TYR A 68 -0.20 4.42 2.87
N ALA A 69 0.97 3.80 2.82
CA ALA A 69 1.73 3.45 4.02
C ALA A 69 2.38 4.70 4.65
N PHE A 70 2.88 5.64 3.84
CA PHE A 70 3.54 6.85 4.35
C PHE A 70 3.47 8.06 3.39
N SER A 71 2.79 9.13 3.82
CA SER A 71 2.77 10.42 3.10
C SER A 71 4.06 11.22 3.25
N LEU A 72 4.48 11.97 2.22
CA LEU A 72 5.51 13.02 2.32
C LEU A 72 5.25 14.01 3.47
N LEU A 73 3.97 14.28 3.78
CA LEU A 73 3.57 15.18 4.87
C LEU A 73 3.94 14.64 6.28
N ASN A 74 4.38 13.38 6.39
CA ASN A 74 4.78 12.75 7.64
C ASN A 74 6.25 12.97 8.00
N PHE A 75 7.05 13.67 7.18
CA PHE A 75 8.41 14.08 7.57
C PHE A 75 8.46 15.14 8.69
N ARG A 76 7.30 15.54 9.23
CA ARG A 76 7.19 16.25 10.52
C ARG A 76 7.22 15.32 11.75
N ARG A 77 7.30 14.01 11.56
CA ARG A 77 7.41 13.01 12.64
C ARG A 77 8.84 12.94 13.18
N SER A 78 9.00 12.46 14.42
CA SER A 78 10.33 12.34 15.00
C SER A 78 11.18 11.33 14.23
N LYS A 79 12.51 11.49 14.28
CA LYS A 79 13.44 10.54 13.65
C LYS A 79 13.24 9.12 14.20
N GLU A 80 12.89 8.97 15.48
CA GLU A 80 12.59 7.67 16.06
C GLU A 80 11.35 7.02 15.43
N GLU A 81 10.27 7.76 15.18
CA GLU A 81 9.05 7.20 14.55
C GLU A 81 9.33 6.77 13.10
N ILE A 82 10.18 7.51 12.38
CA ILE A 82 10.61 7.14 11.02
C ILE A 82 11.45 5.85 11.07
N CYS A 83 12.42 5.77 11.98
CA CYS A 83 13.23 4.56 12.18
C CYS A 83 12.38 3.36 12.63
N ASP A 84 11.44 3.52 13.55
CA ASP A 84 10.55 2.45 14.00
C ASP A 84 9.66 1.93 12.86
N LEU A 85 9.17 2.80 11.98
CA LEU A 85 8.37 2.42 10.82
C LEU A 85 9.21 1.71 9.76
N ILE A 86 10.43 2.20 9.53
CA ILE A 86 11.39 1.54 8.66
C ILE A 86 11.74 0.18 9.25
N ASN A 87 12.09 0.08 10.54
CA ASN A 87 12.43 -1.16 11.22
C ASN A 87 11.27 -2.15 11.23
N LEU A 88 10.03 -1.69 11.44
CA LEU A 88 8.84 -2.52 11.33
C LEU A 88 8.63 -3.01 9.89
N SER A 89 9.00 -2.20 8.89
CA SER A 89 9.06 -2.64 7.49
C SER A 89 10.23 -3.60 7.26
N ILE A 90 11.40 -3.39 7.86
CA ILE A 90 12.61 -4.19 7.72
C ILE A 90 12.45 -5.58 8.35
N ASP A 91 11.95 -5.68 9.58
CA ASP A 91 11.73 -6.95 10.27
C ASP A 91 10.78 -7.84 9.47
N VAL A 92 9.78 -7.19 8.87
CA VAL A 92 8.80 -7.78 7.96
C VAL A 92 9.43 -8.23 6.63
N LEU A 93 10.45 -7.50 6.14
CA LEU A 93 11.12 -7.69 4.84
C LEU A 93 12.42 -8.51 4.91
N SER A 94 12.89 -8.83 6.12
CA SER A 94 14.14 -9.56 6.37
C SER A 94 14.07 -11.01 5.83
N GLN A 95 15.21 -11.69 5.72
CA GLN A 95 15.30 -13.04 5.14
C GLN A 95 14.45 -14.11 5.89
N ASN A 96 14.08 -13.83 7.15
CA ASN A 96 13.18 -14.64 8.00
C ASN A 96 11.81 -13.94 8.23
N GLY A 97 11.49 -12.92 7.43
CA GLY A 97 10.35 -12.03 7.62
C GLY A 97 9.04 -12.61 7.09
N GLN A 98 7.97 -12.39 7.85
CA GLN A 98 6.61 -12.87 7.54
C GLN A 98 6.11 -12.46 6.15
N LEU A 99 6.61 -11.37 5.56
CA LEU A 99 6.15 -10.90 4.26
C LEU A 99 6.63 -11.76 3.10
N ARG A 100 7.83 -12.34 3.19
CA ARG A 100 8.37 -13.17 2.10
C ARG A 100 7.57 -14.45 1.95
N ASP A 101 7.34 -15.14 3.06
CA ASP A 101 6.53 -16.36 3.08
C ASP A 101 5.08 -16.05 2.71
N PHE A 102 4.54 -14.94 3.23
CA PHE A 102 3.22 -14.49 2.85
C PHE A 102 3.09 -14.17 1.35
N CYS A 103 4.03 -13.43 0.76
CA CYS A 103 4.07 -13.14 -0.67
C CYS A 103 4.13 -14.41 -1.52
N LYS A 104 4.87 -15.42 -1.06
CA LYS A 104 4.90 -16.74 -1.70
C LYS A 104 3.53 -17.42 -1.63
N ASP A 105 2.92 -17.44 -0.44
CA ASP A 105 1.64 -18.11 -0.19
C ASP A 105 0.47 -17.49 -0.97
N VAL A 106 0.49 -16.16 -1.15
CA VAL A 106 -0.57 -15.43 -1.88
C VAL A 106 -0.18 -15.04 -3.31
N ASN A 107 0.99 -15.48 -3.80
CA ASN A 107 1.59 -15.12 -5.09
C ASN A 107 1.55 -13.60 -5.36
N CYS A 108 2.10 -12.81 -4.43
CA CYS A 108 2.03 -11.36 -4.45
C CYS A 108 3.40 -10.72 -4.73
N ARG A 109 3.46 -9.88 -5.75
CA ARG A 109 4.60 -9.00 -6.04
C ARG A 109 4.50 -7.71 -5.23
N ILE A 110 5.64 -7.14 -4.82
CA ILE A 110 5.69 -5.85 -4.13
C ILE A 110 6.38 -4.81 -5.02
N ARG A 111 5.86 -3.59 -4.99
CA ARG A 111 6.45 -2.39 -5.57
C ARG A 111 6.38 -1.24 -4.59
N PHE A 112 7.39 -0.38 -4.57
CA PHE A 112 7.39 0.84 -3.78
C PHE A 112 7.22 2.05 -4.69
N CYS A 113 6.42 3.03 -4.24
CA CYS A 113 6.13 4.23 -5.00
C CYS A 113 6.30 5.47 -4.12
N GLY A 114 6.93 6.51 -4.66
CA GLY A 114 7.14 7.79 -3.97
C GLY A 114 8.53 8.36 -4.20
N ASP A 115 8.89 9.36 -3.40
CA ASP A 115 10.14 10.09 -3.53
C ASP A 115 11.14 9.64 -2.46
N PHE A 116 12.12 8.85 -2.91
CA PHE A 116 13.16 8.30 -2.05
C PHE A 116 14.42 9.17 -1.99
N SER A 117 14.43 10.37 -2.58
CA SER A 117 15.61 11.25 -2.58
C SER A 117 16.08 11.61 -1.16
N PHE A 118 15.15 11.75 -0.22
CA PHE A 118 15.40 12.08 1.19
C PHE A 118 15.64 10.86 2.09
N VAL A 119 15.59 9.65 1.52
CA VAL A 119 15.74 8.40 2.24
C VAL A 119 17.21 7.95 2.18
N GLY A 120 17.75 7.45 3.30
CA GLY A 120 19.13 6.94 3.35
C GLY A 120 19.36 5.76 2.41
N ASP A 121 20.58 5.62 1.89
CA ASP A 121 20.90 4.61 0.88
C ASP A 121 20.71 3.17 1.36
N ASP A 122 20.86 2.93 2.66
CA ASP A 122 20.59 1.62 3.25
C ASP A 122 19.13 1.22 3.04
N ILE A 123 18.20 2.13 3.31
CA ILE A 123 16.76 1.88 3.13
C ILE A 123 16.45 1.70 1.64
N LYS A 124 17.01 2.52 0.75
CA LYS A 124 16.82 2.35 -0.71
C LYS A 124 17.26 0.96 -1.17
N LYS A 125 18.42 0.48 -0.71
CA LYS A 125 18.91 -0.87 -1.03
C LYS A 125 17.93 -1.94 -0.57
N MET A 126 17.36 -1.79 0.62
CA MET A 126 16.39 -2.73 1.17
C MET A 126 15.08 -2.76 0.40
N LEU A 127 14.52 -1.59 0.07
CA LEU A 127 13.31 -1.50 -0.76
C LEU A 127 13.54 -2.21 -2.10
N LYS A 128 14.70 -1.96 -2.75
CA LYS A 128 15.07 -2.59 -4.02
C LYS A 128 15.24 -4.11 -3.90
N ASP A 129 15.91 -4.58 -2.84
CA ASP A 129 16.09 -6.02 -2.57
C ASP A 129 14.73 -6.74 -2.46
N VAL A 130 13.74 -6.11 -1.85
CA VAL A 130 12.38 -6.65 -1.70
C VAL A 130 11.63 -6.69 -3.03
N GLU A 131 11.69 -5.62 -3.82
CA GLU A 131 11.10 -5.62 -5.17
C GLU A 131 11.73 -6.71 -6.04
N LEU A 132 13.06 -6.89 -5.96
CA LEU A 132 13.77 -7.93 -6.69
C LEU A 132 13.32 -9.33 -6.25
N LYS A 133 13.28 -9.61 -4.94
CA LYS A 133 12.89 -10.92 -4.39
C LYS A 133 11.43 -11.29 -4.68
N THR A 134 10.56 -10.32 -4.85
CA THR A 134 9.13 -10.54 -5.14
C THR A 134 8.78 -10.39 -6.62
N SER A 135 9.73 -9.99 -7.47
CA SER A 135 9.52 -9.72 -8.91
C SER A 135 9.05 -10.94 -9.71
N GLN A 136 9.39 -12.14 -9.25
CA GLN A 136 8.99 -13.41 -9.87
C GLN A 136 7.51 -13.76 -9.69
N TYR A 137 6.82 -13.13 -8.73
CA TYR A 137 5.40 -13.40 -8.48
C TYR A 137 4.54 -12.69 -9.52
N THR A 138 3.57 -13.41 -10.07
CA THR A 138 2.75 -12.98 -11.21
C THR A 138 1.27 -12.81 -10.87
N GLY A 139 0.89 -13.05 -9.61
CA GLY A 139 -0.47 -12.81 -9.13
C GLY A 139 -0.72 -11.31 -8.91
N MET A 140 -1.18 -10.94 -7.72
CA MET A 140 -1.46 -9.55 -7.40
C MET A 140 -0.17 -8.73 -7.18
N THR A 141 -0.20 -7.45 -7.50
CA THR A 141 0.84 -6.50 -7.08
C THR A 141 0.38 -5.61 -5.93
N LEU A 142 1.15 -5.60 -4.85
CA LEU A 142 1.02 -4.64 -3.75
C LEU A 142 1.92 -3.43 -4.01
N ASN A 143 1.33 -2.28 -4.34
CA ASN A 143 2.04 -1.01 -4.46
C ASN A 143 2.02 -0.29 -3.10
N ILE A 144 3.18 -0.12 -2.49
CA ILE A 144 3.33 0.55 -1.21
C ILE A 144 3.81 1.98 -1.45
N CYS A 145 2.92 2.94 -1.23
CA CYS A 145 3.24 4.35 -1.33
C CYS A 145 3.97 4.82 -0.07
N LEU A 146 5.28 5.02 -0.19
CA LEU A 146 6.20 5.50 0.84
C LEU A 146 6.79 6.83 0.42
N SER A 147 6.81 7.82 1.30
CA SER A 147 7.30 9.15 0.92
C SER A 147 6.56 9.65 -0.33
N TYR A 148 5.26 9.38 -0.40
CA TYR A 148 4.43 9.68 -1.56
C TYR A 148 3.59 10.94 -1.32
N GLY A 149 3.39 11.71 -2.38
CA GLY A 149 2.40 12.79 -2.45
C GLY A 149 1.99 13.01 -3.90
N ALA A 150 0.69 13.07 -4.16
CA ALA A 150 0.13 13.12 -5.51
C ALA A 150 0.62 14.34 -6.30
N ARG A 151 0.79 15.50 -5.64
CA ARG A 151 1.39 16.68 -6.29
C ARG A 151 2.83 16.44 -6.76
N ASN A 152 3.63 15.74 -5.96
CA ASN A 152 5.00 15.41 -6.33
C ASN A 152 5.04 14.37 -7.45
N GLU A 153 4.15 13.37 -7.39
CA GLU A 153 3.98 12.40 -8.48
C GLU A 153 3.62 13.11 -9.80
N ILE A 154 2.64 14.01 -9.79
CA ILE A 154 2.24 14.79 -10.98
C ILE A 154 3.43 15.61 -11.50
N ALA A 155 4.13 16.33 -10.62
CA ALA A 155 5.31 17.12 -11.01
C ALA A 155 6.42 16.27 -11.63
N ASN A 156 6.63 15.05 -11.12
CA ASN A 156 7.60 14.10 -11.67
C ASN A 156 7.11 13.48 -12.98
N ALA A 157 5.81 13.18 -13.09
CA ALA A 157 5.20 12.61 -14.28
C ALA A 157 5.22 13.59 -15.47
N LEU A 158 5.11 14.90 -15.21
CA LEU A 158 5.30 15.95 -16.23
C LEU A 158 6.74 16.04 -16.75
N LYS A 159 7.73 15.57 -15.97
CA LYS A 159 9.14 15.48 -16.38
C LYS A 159 9.51 14.09 -16.91
N GLY A 160 8.53 13.18 -16.98
CA GLY A 160 8.73 11.81 -17.39
C GLY A 160 9.15 11.68 -18.85
N LYS A 161 9.59 10.48 -19.23
CA LYS A 161 10.10 10.21 -20.57
C LYS A 161 9.00 9.89 -21.59
N SER A 162 7.87 9.34 -21.13
CA SER A 162 6.75 9.06 -22.02
C SER A 162 6.01 10.35 -22.34
N GLU A 163 5.63 10.52 -23.60
CA GLU A 163 4.71 11.58 -24.04
C GLU A 163 3.31 11.39 -23.43
N ASN A 164 2.95 10.14 -23.11
CA ASN A 164 1.72 9.82 -22.41
C ASN A 164 1.90 10.05 -20.90
N PHE A 165 1.31 11.13 -20.38
CA PHE A 165 1.36 11.49 -18.96
C PHE A 165 0.98 10.33 -18.04
N CYS A 166 -0.05 9.55 -18.41
CA CYS A 166 -0.53 8.43 -17.60
C CYS A 166 0.51 7.33 -17.42
N GLU A 167 1.40 7.14 -18.40
CA GLU A 167 2.46 6.14 -18.34
C GLU A 167 3.56 6.50 -17.34
N ASN A 168 3.71 7.79 -17.04
CA ASN A 168 4.68 8.30 -16.08
C ASN A 168 4.19 8.26 -14.62
N LEU A 169 2.93 7.88 -14.37
CA LEU A 169 2.36 7.75 -13.02
C LEU A 169 2.74 6.40 -12.37
N SER A 170 2.84 6.36 -11.04
CA SER A 170 3.26 5.14 -10.32
C SER A 170 2.28 3.97 -10.51
N THR A 171 1.00 4.29 -10.71
CA THR A 171 -0.08 3.32 -10.94
C THR A 171 -0.20 2.86 -12.38
N SER A 172 0.58 3.43 -13.32
CA SER A 172 0.51 3.17 -14.76
C SER A 172 0.28 1.70 -15.13
N PRO A 173 1.01 0.72 -14.57
CA PRO A 173 0.86 -0.69 -14.96
C PRO A 173 -0.50 -1.32 -14.63
N PHE A 174 -1.33 -0.64 -13.83
CA PHE A 174 -2.63 -1.13 -13.37
C PHE A 174 -3.78 -0.16 -13.66
N GLY A 175 -3.49 1.00 -14.27
CA GLY A 175 -4.47 2.07 -14.45
C GLY A 175 -4.90 2.73 -13.12
N PRO A 176 -5.92 3.61 -13.17
CA PRO A 176 -6.49 4.20 -11.95
C PRO A 176 -7.17 3.14 -11.07
N PRO A 177 -7.20 3.33 -9.73
CA PRO A 177 -7.95 2.44 -8.86
C PRO A 177 -9.45 2.65 -9.06
N GLU A 178 -10.21 1.56 -9.16
CA GLU A 178 -11.67 1.59 -9.25
C GLU A 178 -12.31 1.84 -7.87
N ILE A 179 -11.62 1.42 -6.81
CA ILE A 179 -12.07 1.59 -5.43
C ILE A 179 -11.00 2.28 -4.61
N LEU A 180 -11.37 3.30 -3.83
CA LEU A 180 -10.49 3.91 -2.82
C LEU A 180 -11.18 3.86 -1.46
N ILE A 181 -10.53 3.20 -0.52
CA ILE A 181 -11.01 3.02 0.83
C ILE A 181 -10.17 3.91 1.75
N ARG A 182 -10.83 4.73 2.57
CA ARG A 182 -10.19 5.41 3.69
C ARG A 182 -10.84 4.99 4.99
N THR A 183 -10.02 4.51 5.92
CA THR A 183 -10.47 4.17 7.28
C THR A 183 -10.51 5.41 8.18
N SER A 184 -11.09 5.26 9.38
CA SER A 184 -11.04 6.21 10.51
C SER A 184 -11.99 7.43 10.46
N GLY A 185 -12.99 7.41 9.57
CA GLY A 185 -14.04 8.43 9.46
C GLY A 185 -13.61 9.76 8.87
N VAL A 186 -12.39 9.85 8.32
CA VAL A 186 -11.86 11.09 7.74
C VAL A 186 -12.25 11.20 6.26
N THR A 187 -12.78 12.35 5.86
CA THR A 187 -13.38 12.58 4.53
C THR A 187 -12.52 13.40 3.57
N ARG A 188 -11.21 13.13 3.50
CA ARG A 188 -10.28 13.79 2.56
C ARG A 188 -9.35 12.76 1.91
N LEU A 189 -8.65 13.13 0.82
CA LEU A 189 -7.67 12.24 0.18
C LEU A 189 -6.25 12.34 0.77
N SER A 190 -5.93 13.43 1.48
CA SER A 190 -4.59 13.63 2.07
C SER A 190 -3.43 13.55 1.05
N ASP A 191 -3.60 14.15 -0.13
CA ASP A 191 -2.59 14.15 -1.21
C ASP A 191 -2.26 12.73 -1.73
N PHE A 192 -3.25 11.83 -1.74
CA PHE A 192 -3.12 10.47 -2.23
C PHE A 192 -3.86 10.28 -3.55
N LEU A 193 -3.16 9.80 -4.58
CA LEU A 193 -3.70 9.41 -5.89
C LEU A 193 -4.69 10.42 -6.50
N ILE A 194 -4.45 11.73 -6.36
CA ILE A 194 -5.41 12.78 -6.74
C ILE A 194 -5.83 12.67 -8.21
N TYR A 195 -4.85 12.49 -9.11
CA TYR A 195 -5.13 12.40 -10.53
C TYR A 195 -5.90 11.12 -10.86
N GLN A 196 -5.43 9.97 -10.35
CA GLN A 196 -6.06 8.67 -10.58
C GLN A 196 -7.49 8.63 -10.04
N ALA A 197 -7.72 9.22 -8.86
CA ALA A 197 -9.02 9.31 -8.21
C ALA A 197 -10.03 10.16 -8.98
N SER A 198 -9.58 11.06 -9.86
CA SER A 198 -10.48 11.89 -10.68
C SER A 198 -11.01 11.21 -11.95
N LEU A 199 -10.46 10.04 -12.32
CA LEU A 199 -10.78 9.39 -13.60
C LEU A 199 -11.98 8.45 -13.47
N HIS A 200 -11.86 7.41 -12.64
CA HIS A 200 -12.90 6.40 -12.42
C HIS A 200 -12.72 5.84 -11.02
N LEU A 201 -13.52 6.33 -10.06
CA LEU A 201 -13.35 5.95 -8.66
C LEU A 201 -14.67 5.90 -7.89
N ASP A 202 -14.91 4.77 -7.24
CA ASP A 202 -15.84 4.65 -6.12
C ASP A 202 -15.09 4.92 -4.80
N LEU A 203 -15.46 6.01 -4.11
CA LEU A 203 -14.84 6.43 -2.85
C LEU A 203 -15.64 5.93 -1.63
N PHE A 204 -15.01 5.08 -0.82
CA PHE A 204 -15.58 4.57 0.42
C PHE A 204 -14.86 5.15 1.64
N LEU A 205 -15.64 5.81 2.50
CA LEU A 205 -15.15 6.41 3.75
C LEU A 205 -15.74 5.61 4.92
N HIS A 206 -14.90 4.85 5.63
CA HIS A 206 -15.34 3.97 6.71
C HIS A 206 -14.92 4.52 8.08
N GLY A 207 -15.86 4.51 9.03
CA GLY A 207 -15.71 4.97 10.42
C GLY A 207 -14.96 3.99 11.30
#